data_AF-A0A165MSI5-F1
#
_entry.id   AF-A0A165MSI5-F1
#
_cell.length_a   1.000
_cell.length_b   1.000
_cell.length_c   1.000
_cell.angle_alpha   90.00
_cell.angle_beta   90.00
_cell.angle_gamma   90.00
#
_symmetry.space_group_name_H-M   'P 1'
#
loop_
_entity.id
_entity.type
_entity.pdbx_description
1 polymer ?
#
loop_
_entity_poly.entity_id
_entity_poly.type
_entity_poly.pdbx_seq_one_letter_code
_entity_poly.pdbx_strand_id
1 'polypeptide(L)' 'MKSFTQDGPVEGKIPCPNEKCRAKLGNYAWPGVRCACGAWVTPEFCIHRSRVDELR' A
#
# COMPACT_ATOMS: atom_id res chain seq x y z
N MET A 1 14.09 13.94 -24.21
CA MET A 1 14.05 12.89 -23.16
C MET A 1 12.87 11.99 -23.43
N LYS A 2 13.07 10.68 -23.58
CA LYS A 2 11.95 9.72 -23.60
C LYS A 2 11.51 9.50 -22.16
N SER A 3 10.23 9.71 -21.89
CA SER A 3 9.57 9.55 -20.58
C SER A 3 9.72 8.11 -20.11
N PHE A 4 10.38 7.89 -18.97
CA PHE A 4 10.66 6.54 -18.43
C PHE A 4 9.59 6.01 -17.48
N THR A 5 8.48 6.72 -17.27
CA THR A 5 7.43 6.22 -16.38
C THR A 5 6.44 5.44 -17.23
N GLN A 6 6.58 4.12 -17.22
CA GLN A 6 5.45 3.22 -17.41
C GLN A 6 4.42 3.64 -16.36
N ASP A 7 3.30 4.26 -16.78
CA ASP A 7 2.30 4.93 -15.93
C ASP A 7 1.54 3.97 -14.99
N GLY A 8 2.25 3.32 -14.09
CA GLY A 8 1.68 2.58 -12.97
C GLY A 8 1.22 3.56 -11.89
N PRO A 9 0.09 3.30 -11.20
CA PRO A 9 -0.36 4.15 -10.11
C PRO A 9 0.71 4.27 -9.01
N VAL A 10 1.04 5.51 -8.65
CA VAL A 10 2.04 5.83 -7.61
C VAL A 10 1.50 5.66 -6.18
N GLU A 11 0.20 5.42 -6.07
CA GLU A 11 -0.51 5.17 -4.83
C GLU A 11 -1.74 4.30 -5.11
N GLY A 12 -2.20 3.54 -4.12
CA GLY A 12 -3.34 2.67 -4.34
C GLY A 12 -3.73 1.81 -3.15
N LYS A 13 -4.56 0.80 -3.43
CA LYS A 13 -5.06 -0.16 -2.46
C LYS A 13 -4.30 -1.48 -2.60
N ILE A 14 -4.12 -2.17 -1.49
CA ILE A 14 -3.59 -3.53 -1.44
C ILE A 14 -4.78 -4.48 -1.31
N PRO A 15 -5.22 -5.17 -2.39
CA PRO A 15 -6.28 -6.16 -2.31
C PRO A 15 -5.75 -7.51 -1.84
N CYS A 16 -6.64 -8.35 -1.30
CA CYS A 16 -6.34 -9.75 -1.03
C CYS A 16 -6.02 -10.48 -2.35
N PRO A 17 -4.92 -11.25 -2.43
CA PRO A 17 -4.53 -11.97 -3.65
C PRO A 17 -5.51 -13.09 -4.02
N ASN A 18 -6.34 -13.54 -3.08
CA ASN A 18 -7.39 -14.50 -3.37
C ASN A 18 -8.49 -13.84 -4.23
N GLU A 19 -8.64 -14.31 -5.46
CA GLU A 19 -9.57 -13.79 -6.47
C GLU A 19 -11.04 -13.79 -6.02
N LYS A 20 -11.43 -14.75 -5.17
CA LYS A 20 -12.78 -14.83 -4.59
C LYS A 20 -13.00 -13.82 -3.47
N CYS A 21 -11.95 -13.42 -2.77
CA CYS A 21 -12.03 -12.50 -1.64
C CYS A 21 -11.90 -11.04 -2.12
N ARG A 22 -10.78 -10.68 -2.76
CA ARG A 22 -10.43 -9.32 -3.21
C ARG A 22 -10.67 -8.21 -2.16
N ALA A 23 -10.78 -8.55 -0.88
CA ALA A 23 -11.00 -7.59 0.18
C ALA A 23 -9.80 -6.63 0.28
N LYS A 24 -10.07 -5.37 0.60
CA LYS A 24 -9.01 -4.40 0.89
C LYS A 24 -8.27 -4.80 2.16
N LEU A 25 -6.98 -5.07 2.04
CA LEU A 25 -6.05 -5.32 3.15
C LEU A 25 -5.36 -4.05 3.61
N GLY A 26 -5.16 -3.09 2.70
CA GLY A 26 -4.32 -1.94 2.98
C GLY A 26 -4.25 -0.90 1.87
N ASN A 27 -3.27 -0.02 2.01
CA ASN A 27 -2.89 1.03 1.09
C ASN A 27 -1.39 1.03 0.83
N TYR A 28 -0.98 1.56 -0.31
CA TYR A 28 0.41 1.89 -0.60
C TYR A 28 0.50 3.29 -1.18
N ALA A 29 1.62 3.98 -0.92
CA ALA A 29 1.96 5.25 -1.54
C ALA A 29 3.49 5.34 -1.74
N TRP A 30 3.92 5.39 -2.99
CA TRP A 30 5.34 5.54 -3.36
C TRP A 30 5.95 6.88 -2.96
N PRO A 31 5.24 8.02 -3.02
CA PRO A 31 5.73 9.28 -2.44
C PRO A 31 5.86 9.22 -0.90
N GLY A 32 5.16 8.27 -0.28
CA GLY A 32 5.04 8.13 1.16
C GLY A 32 3.95 9.02 1.77
N VAL A 33 3.74 8.85 3.08
CA VAL A 33 2.74 9.60 3.84
C VAL A 33 3.31 10.01 5.20
N ARG A 34 2.67 11.00 5.82
CA ARG A 34 2.91 11.30 7.23
C ARG A 34 2.11 10.34 8.10
N CYS A 35 2.82 9.48 8.85
CA CYS A 35 2.22 8.56 9.79
C CYS A 35 1.52 9.32 10.93
N ALA A 36 0.52 8.69 11.55
CA ALA A 36 -0.16 9.23 12.73
C ALA A 36 0.79 9.52 13.91
N CYS A 37 1.95 8.86 13.98
CA CYS A 37 3.00 9.19 14.95
C CYS A 37 3.79 10.46 14.61
N GLY A 38 3.51 11.10 13.47
CA GLY A 38 4.16 12.32 13.00
C GLY A 38 5.37 12.08 12.08
N ALA A 39 5.89 10.86 12.02
CA ALA A 39 7.01 10.48 11.17
C ALA A 39 6.61 10.42 9.68
N TRP A 40 7.55 10.75 8.79
CA TRP A 40 7.38 10.57 7.35
C TRP A 40 7.82 9.14 6.96
N VAL A 41 6.94 8.41 6.27
CA VAL A 41 7.21 7.02 5.86
C VAL A 41 7.18 6.96 4.34
N THR A 42 8.32 6.70 3.71
CA THR A 42 8.46 6.57 2.24
C THR A 42 9.34 5.38 1.87
N PRO A 43 8.88 4.47 1.00
CA PRO A 43 7.49 4.33 0.54
C PRO A 43 6.58 3.88 1.69
N GLU A 44 5.31 4.25 1.64
CA GLU A 44 4.32 3.78 2.63
C GLU A 44 3.61 2.52 2.13
N PHE A 45 3.51 1.55 3.05
CA PHE A 45 2.62 0.40 2.96
C PHE A 45 1.91 0.26 4.30
N CYS A 46 0.59 0.43 4.31
CA CYS A 46 -0.23 0.25 5.51
C CYS A 46 -1.12 -0.97 5.35
N ILE A 47 -0.97 -1.95 6.24
CA ILE A 47 -1.84 -3.13 6.34
C ILE A 47 -2.71 -3.02 7.59
N HIS A 48 -4.02 -3.23 7.41
CA HIS A 48 -4.97 -3.22 8.51
C HIS A 48 -4.85 -4.51 9.31
N ARG A 49 -4.34 -4.43 10.54
CA ARG A 49 -4.20 -5.60 11.46
C ARG A 49 -5.53 -6.31 11.74
N SER A 50 -6.66 -5.63 11.58
CA SER A 50 -8.00 -6.26 11.71
C SER A 50 -8.41 -7.13 10.52
N ARG A 51 -7.60 -7.18 9.46
CA ARG A 51 -7.89 -7.89 8.20
C ARG A 51 -6.88 -9.00 7.90
N VAL A 52 -5.85 -9.16 8.73
CA VAL A 52 -4.78 -10.14 8.56
C VAL A 52 -4.36 -10.68 9.92
N ASP A 53 -3.95 -11.94 9.96
CA ASP A 53 -3.31 -12.54 11.12
C ASP A 53 -1.79 -12.47 11.01
N GLU A 54 -1.11 -12.32 12.14
CA GLU A 54 0.35 -12.33 12.22
C GLU A 54 0.84 -13.76 12.47
N LEU A 55 1.57 -14.32 11.52
CA LEU A 55 2.30 -15.58 11.72
C LEU A 55 3.60 -15.24 12.46
N ARG A 56 3.82 -15.86 13.61
CA ARG A 56 5.08 -15.77 14.38
C ARG A 56 6.04 -16.88 14.00
#